data_AF-A0A1L3LYW4-F1
#
_entry.id   AF-A0A1L3LYW4-F1
#
_cell.length_a   1.000
_cell.length_b   1.000
_cell.length_c   1.000
_cell.angle_alpha   90.00
_cell.angle_beta   90.00
_cell.angle_gamma   90.00
#
_symmetry.space_group_name_H-M   'P 1'
#
loop_
_entity.id
_entity.type
_entity.pdbx_description
1 polymer ?
#
loop_
_entity_poly.entity_id
_entity_poly.type
_entity_poly.pdbx_seq_one_letter_code
_entity_poly.pdbx_strand_id
1 'polypeptide(L)' 'MGIVDARLTSLGLELPEENPPQGNYVPFVQSGALVFVAGQGLARVVS' A
#
# COMPACT_ATOMS: atom_id res chain seq x y z
N MET A 1 -7.49 -0.64 -15.10
CA MET A 1 -7.93 0.29 -14.05
C MET A 1 -9.27 -0.17 -13.53
N GLY A 2 -9.32 -0.52 -12.24
CA GLY A 2 -10.52 -0.95 -11.55
C GLY A 2 -11.25 0.22 -10.86
N ILE A 3 -12.34 -0.11 -10.15
CA ILE A 3 -13.18 0.87 -9.46
C ILE A 3 -12.40 1.63 -8.39
N VAL A 4 -11.45 0.97 -7.70
CA VAL A 4 -10.61 1.59 -6.67
C VAL A 4 -9.69 2.64 -7.29
N ASP A 5 -9.03 2.31 -8.40
CA ASP A 5 -8.16 3.25 -9.10
C ASP A 5 -8.93 4.49 -9.57
N ALA A 6 -10.11 4.30 -10.16
CA ALA A 6 -10.96 5.40 -10.62
C ALA A 6 -11.36 6.35 -9.48
N ARG A 7 -11.64 5.80 -8.29
CA ARG A 7 -11.97 6.60 -7.11
C ARG A 7 -10.77 7.40 -6.61
N LEU A 8 -9.57 6.79 -6.55
CA LEU A 8 -8.34 7.49 -6.18
C LEU A 8 -8.08 8.66 -7.13
N THR A 9 -8.15 8.43 -8.43
CA THR A 9 -7.98 9.49 -9.45
C THR A 9 -9.03 10.60 -9.30
N SER A 10 -10.30 10.28 -9.04
CA SER A 10 -11.35 11.29 -8.85
C SER A 10 -11.12 12.21 -7.64
N LEU A 11 -10.35 11.74 -6.66
CA LEU A 11 -9.96 12.51 -5.47
C LEU A 11 -8.61 13.23 -5.65
N GLY A 12 -7.96 13.08 -6.80
CA GLY A 12 -6.61 13.61 -7.04
C GLY A 12 -5.54 12.92 -6.20
N LEU A 13 -5.76 11.64 -5.84
CA LEU A 13 -4.84 10.84 -5.04
C LEU A 13 -4.11 9.82 -5.90
N GLU A 14 -2.84 9.61 -5.59
CA GLU A 14 -2.00 8.56 -6.15
C GLU A 14 -1.51 7.65 -5.04
N LEU A 15 -1.34 6.36 -5.34
CA LEU A 15 -0.74 5.44 -4.39
C LEU A 15 0.78 5.70 -4.33
N PRO A 16 1.36 5.77 -3.11
CA PRO A 16 2.80 5.90 -2.97
C PRO A 16 3.51 4.62 -3.42
N GLU A 17 4.82 4.74 -3.66
CA GLU A 17 5.68 3.56 -3.80
C GLU A 17 5.67 2.70 -2.52
N GLU A 18 6.05 1.44 -2.69
CA GLU A 18 6.10 0.48 -1.59
C GLU A 18 7.03 0.93 -0.45
N ASN A 19 6.60 0.72 0.79
CA ASN A 19 7.41 1.07 1.95
C ASN A 19 8.42 -0.05 2.23
N PRO A 20 9.75 0.21 2.16
CA PRO A 20 10.74 -0.82 2.36
C PRO A 20 10.72 -1.34 3.80
N PRO A 21 10.92 -2.66 4.03
CA PRO A 21 11.00 -3.22 5.38
C PRO A 21 12.12 -2.57 6.20
N GLN A 22 11.79 -2.19 7.44
CA GLN A 22 12.75 -1.60 8.39
C GLN A 22 13.44 -2.65 9.29
N GLY A 23 13.37 -3.93 8.91
CA GLY A 23 13.93 -5.05 9.65
C GLY A 23 13.72 -6.39 8.95
N ASN A 24 14.00 -7.49 9.65
CA ASN A 24 13.91 -8.85 9.11
C ASN A 24 12.48 -9.40 9.14
N TYR A 25 11.60 -8.80 8.35
CA TYR A 25 10.22 -9.26 8.14
C TYR A 25 9.80 -8.99 6.69
N VAL A 26 8.73 -9.65 6.25
CA VAL A 26 8.14 -9.45 4.91
C VAL A 26 7.06 -8.36 4.95
N PRO A 27 6.79 -7.65 3.84
CA PRO A 27 5.80 -6.56 3.81
C PRO A 27 4.38 -7.00 4.15
N PHE A 28 4.02 -8.23 3.78
CA PHE A 28 2.75 -8.86 4.12
C PHE A 28 2.86 -10.39 4.10
N VAL A 29 1.92 -11.06 4.76
CA VAL A 29 1.72 -12.52 4.66
C VAL A 29 0.24 -12.82 4.41
N GLN A 30 -0.02 -13.92 3.70
CA GLN A 30 -1.38 -14.43 3.50
C GLN A 30 -1.57 -15.75 4.27
N SER A 31 -2.68 -15.87 5.01
CA SER A 31 -3.10 -17.09 5.67
C SER A 31 -4.56 -17.39 5.30
N GLY A 32 -4.76 -18.32 4.38
CA GLY A 32 -6.08 -18.61 3.80
C GLY A 32 -6.67 -17.37 3.13
N ALA A 33 -7.82 -16.92 3.64
CA ALA A 33 -8.52 -15.72 3.15
C ALA A 33 -8.08 -14.41 3.81
N LEU A 34 -7.12 -14.44 4.74
CA LEU A 34 -6.64 -13.27 5.47
C LEU A 34 -5.29 -12.80 4.93
N VAL A 35 -5.14 -11.48 4.77
CA VAL A 35 -3.88 -10.80 4.45
C VAL A 35 -3.49 -9.93 5.64
N PHE A 36 -2.30 -10.18 6.19
CA PHE A 36 -1.73 -9.40 7.29
C PHE A 36 -0.65 -8.49 6.72
N VAL A 37 -0.85 -7.18 6.82
CA VAL A 37 0.09 -6.17 6.33
C VAL A 37 0.96 -5.70 7.49
N ALA A 38 2.27 -5.59 7.27
CA ALA A 38 3.19 -5.03 8.26
C ALA A 38 2.84 -3.55 8.54
N GLY A 39 3.33 -3.01 9.65
CA GLY A 39 3.09 -1.60 9.99
C GLY A 39 3.49 -0.67 8.84
N GLN A 40 2.57 0.20 8.42
CA GLN A 40 2.81 1.17 7.36
C GLN A 40 3.14 2.53 7.96
N GLY A 41 4.29 3.08 7.57
CA GLY A 41 4.65 4.47 7.88
C GLY A 41 4.00 5.46 6.90
N LEU A 42 4.15 6.74 7.19
CA LEU A 42 3.81 7.80 6.24
C LEU A 42 4.71 7.68 5.00
N ALA A 43 4.12 7.49 3.83
CA ALA A 43 4.80 7.61 2.54
C ALA A 43 4.34 8.90 1.85
N ARG A 44 5.29 9.72 1.43
CA ARG A 44 5.01 10.95 0.69
C ARG A 44 5.10 10.67 -0.80
N VAL A 45 4.05 11.00 -1.53
CA VAL A 45 4.10 11.08 -3.00
C VAL A 45 4.87 12.34 -3.36
N VAL A 46 6.01 12.18 -4.04
CA VAL A 46 6.74 13.29 -4.68
C VAL A 46 6.32 13.30 -6.16
N SER A 47 5.69 14.40 -6.57
CA SER A 47 5.24 14.68 -7.94
C SER A 47 6.40 14.88 -8.90
#